data_AF-A0A1Y4AMK7-F1
#
_entry.id   AF-A0A1Y4AMK7-F1
#
_cell.length_a   1.000
_cell.length_b   1.000
_cell.length_c   1.000
_cell.angle_alpha   90.00
_cell.angle_beta   90.00
_cell.angle_gamma   90.00
#
_symmetry.space_group_name_H-M   'P 1'
#
loop_
_entity.id
_entity.type
_entity.pdbx_description
1 polymer ?
#
loop_
_entity_poly.entity_id
_entity_poly.type
_entity_poly.pdbx_seq_one_letter_code
_entity_poly.pdbx_strand_id
1 'polypeptide(L)'
;MKRSVVTYVHHAVVLSLLLCSLAACSHAKPGTTDEVDAATKLARETLARTLQRYSFAGQHDSVILVARPAYGDAARRHDTLMMVYTGLNMAQSYLFMGDMDSVRRYVDLIEPLKDFPLSSGLHIMRSNVLGSYLLRSSLDYSKALNNYIEGLEWADGRENTSDRIALLSNIVNIFYVQNSDKGYEYAREAYSLATTQEGVSLYAKCAACIVMAQMYYVKHDYDAAERYLTQADRYAQQGGAHSQMPFIYAMFAWISQSRGDGADASKFYDRALDFIRYTDPGTASQVYLTYGDYLLGRGERTAAAGMYRRGLEISDSTGNMEYRKSLLGQMADLSYEMGNYMDAARYSRMYKTYSDTTSNLREREFRELIEQREASEVERMMLARELEQRKNRQRLLLLLSLSIGVTGFSFLLGLLYYRQRKMYGKLVKKHQEYLSLLELKSNCNTSAGGDEHSDTDRELFGKIEHLMRVDRIYRMKNLTLEVLADMTESNRTYCSRAINTFAGMSFNRYLDTFRIAEATRLIADRGSDMLFKQLADDIGYNSVTVFSKAFQRETGCTPSIYRKEVRGYKSDK
;
A
#
# COMPACT_ATOMS: atom_id res chain seq x y z
N MET A 1 24.37 -42.13 -29.41
CA MET A 1 23.02 -42.00 -28.82
C MET A 1 23.10 -41.00 -27.68
N LYS A 2 22.43 -39.85 -27.80
CA LYS A 2 22.41 -38.76 -26.81
C LYS A 2 21.56 -39.14 -25.60
N ARG A 3 22.10 -39.06 -24.38
CA ARG A 3 21.52 -38.39 -23.18
C ARG A 3 22.19 -38.83 -21.87
N SER A 4 22.39 -37.82 -21.02
CA SER A 4 22.34 -37.80 -19.55
C SER A 4 23.26 -38.71 -18.76
N VAL A 5 24.27 -38.12 -18.10
CA VAL A 5 24.55 -38.27 -16.66
C VAL A 5 25.28 -37.00 -16.19
N VAL A 6 24.54 -36.02 -15.67
CA VAL A 6 25.08 -34.87 -14.93
C VAL A 6 24.16 -34.71 -13.74
N THR A 7 24.58 -35.20 -12.57
CA THR A 7 23.91 -34.88 -11.31
C THR A 7 24.79 -35.29 -10.13
N TYR A 8 24.76 -34.47 -9.08
CA TYR A 8 25.39 -34.65 -7.76
C TYR A 8 26.90 -34.35 -7.79
N VAL A 9 27.41 -33.35 -7.06
CA VAL A 9 27.12 -32.91 -5.69
C VAL A 9 27.65 -31.49 -5.54
N HIS A 10 26.98 -30.61 -4.77
CA HIS A 10 27.62 -29.49 -4.06
C HIS A 10 26.61 -28.77 -3.15
N HIS A 11 26.83 -28.86 -1.86
CA HIS A 11 26.29 -27.98 -0.82
C HIS A 11 27.35 -27.95 0.27
N ALA A 12 27.78 -26.86 0.92
CA ALA A 12 27.69 -25.41 0.84
C ALA A 12 28.51 -24.75 2.01
N VAL A 13 28.20 -23.59 2.64
CA VAL A 13 28.88 -23.08 3.88
C VAL A 13 28.03 -22.02 4.76
N VAL A 14 28.59 -21.23 5.77
CA VAL A 14 28.07 -20.64 7.10
C VAL A 14 27.39 -19.26 7.41
N LEU A 15 26.90 -19.12 8.70
CA LEU A 15 27.08 -18.22 9.95
C LEU A 15 26.48 -16.79 9.89
N SER A 16 26.65 -15.82 10.84
CA SER A 16 26.03 -15.38 12.14
C SER A 16 26.06 -13.83 12.35
N LEU A 17 25.03 -13.16 12.94
CA LEU A 17 25.02 -11.86 13.70
C LEU A 17 23.63 -11.15 13.70
N LEU A 18 22.80 -11.42 14.71
CA LEU A 18 21.53 -10.72 14.96
C LEU A 18 21.78 -9.26 15.45
N LEU A 19 20.91 -8.31 15.11
CA LEU A 19 20.72 -7.02 15.80
C LEU A 19 19.23 -6.95 16.13
N CYS A 20 18.85 -7.05 17.40
CA CYS A 20 17.48 -6.79 17.87
C CYS A 20 17.36 -5.31 18.25
N SER A 21 16.32 -4.64 17.74
CA SER A 21 15.95 -3.27 18.05
C SER A 21 15.61 -3.07 19.53
N LEU A 22 15.99 -1.91 20.06
CA LEU A 22 15.27 -1.26 21.15
C LEU A 22 13.88 -0.85 20.63
N ALA A 23 12.87 -1.61 21.02
CA ALA A 23 11.50 -1.13 21.07
C ALA A 23 10.94 -1.39 22.46
N ALA A 24 10.87 -0.29 23.21
CA ALA A 24 9.82 0.01 24.17
C ALA A 24 9.21 -1.19 24.93
N CYS A 25 9.85 -1.56 26.04
CA CYS A 25 9.10 -1.76 27.27
C CYS A 25 8.41 -0.43 27.68
N SER A 26 7.36 -0.02 26.96
CA SER A 26 6.45 1.02 27.44
C SER A 26 5.02 0.70 26.96
N HIS A 27 4.22 0.27 27.93
CA HIS A 27 2.76 0.15 27.89
C HIS A 27 2.16 -1.04 27.14
N ALA A 28 2.46 -2.25 27.58
CA ALA A 28 1.42 -3.27 27.71
C ALA A 28 0.87 -3.18 29.14
N LYS A 29 -0.40 -2.79 29.32
CA LYS A 29 -1.08 -2.97 30.61
C LYS A 29 -1.19 -4.48 30.86
N PRO A 30 -0.56 -5.03 31.91
CA PRO A 30 -0.77 -6.42 32.24
C PRO A 30 -2.20 -6.57 32.76
N GLY A 31 -2.95 -7.50 32.16
CA GLY A 31 -4.11 -8.09 32.82
C GLY A 31 -3.65 -8.62 34.17
N THR A 32 -4.33 -8.16 35.21
CA THR A 32 -3.96 -8.25 36.62
C THR A 32 -3.72 -9.68 37.11
N THR A 33 -2.49 -9.98 37.53
CA THR A 33 -2.13 -10.47 38.89
C THR A 33 -0.61 -10.50 39.02
N ASP A 34 -0.14 -10.03 40.18
CA ASP A 34 1.24 -9.81 40.64
C ASP A 34 1.98 -8.57 40.10
N GLU A 35 2.05 -7.55 40.96
CA GLU A 35 3.09 -6.52 40.92
C GLU A 35 4.46 -7.19 40.97
N VAL A 36 5.06 -7.42 39.79
CA VAL A 36 6.46 -7.83 39.70
C VAL A 36 7.29 -6.69 40.27
N ASP A 37 7.83 -6.89 41.49
CA ASP A 37 8.64 -5.90 42.19
C ASP A 37 9.77 -5.35 41.29
N ALA A 38 10.11 -4.07 41.47
CA ALA A 38 11.08 -3.35 40.64
C ALA A 38 12.44 -4.06 40.59
N ALA A 39 12.83 -4.73 41.69
CA ALA A 39 14.05 -5.53 41.74
C ALA A 39 13.99 -6.74 40.80
N THR A 40 12.83 -7.39 40.69
CA THR A 40 12.62 -8.53 39.77
C THR A 40 12.68 -8.04 38.33
N LYS A 41 12.02 -6.92 38.00
CA LYS A 41 12.10 -6.34 36.65
C LYS A 41 13.53 -5.98 36.25
N LEU A 42 14.28 -5.32 37.15
CA LEU A 42 15.68 -4.97 36.92
C LEU A 42 16.58 -6.21 36.75
N ALA A 43 16.34 -7.26 37.53
CA ALA A 43 17.07 -8.53 37.40
C ALA A 43 16.81 -9.19 36.04
N ARG A 44 15.55 -9.21 35.56
CA ARG A 44 15.19 -9.72 34.22
C ARG A 44 15.90 -8.92 33.12
N GLU A 45 15.86 -7.59 33.18
CA GLU A 45 16.51 -6.73 32.18
C GLU A 45 18.05 -6.87 32.18
N THR A 46 18.65 -7.09 33.35
CA THR A 46 20.09 -7.30 33.48
C THR A 46 20.51 -8.65 32.91
N LEU A 47 19.75 -9.70 33.20
CA LEU A 47 19.96 -11.02 32.63
C LEU A 47 19.80 -10.99 31.11
N ALA A 48 18.73 -10.38 30.60
CA ALA A 48 18.48 -10.29 29.17
C ALA A 48 19.62 -9.60 28.43
N ARG A 49 20.09 -8.45 28.93
CA ARG A 49 21.26 -7.75 28.37
C ARG A 49 22.54 -8.60 28.42
N THR A 50 22.72 -9.39 29.48
CA THR A 50 23.90 -10.27 29.64
C THR A 50 23.88 -11.42 28.64
N LEU A 51 22.76 -12.15 28.53
CA LEU A 51 22.63 -13.25 27.58
C LEU A 51 22.76 -12.75 26.14
N GLN A 52 22.14 -11.61 25.83
CA GLN A 52 22.24 -10.98 24.53
C GLN A 52 23.68 -10.61 24.19
N ARG A 53 24.42 -10.00 25.13
CA ARG A 53 25.85 -9.67 24.94
C ARG A 53 26.69 -10.92 24.66
N TYR A 54 26.50 -11.99 25.42
CA TYR A 54 27.24 -13.24 25.19
C TYR A 54 26.86 -13.91 23.87
N SER A 55 25.58 -13.93 23.53
CA SER A 55 25.09 -14.46 22.26
C SER A 55 25.69 -13.70 21.07
N PHE A 56 25.73 -12.36 21.13
CA PHE A 56 26.37 -11.54 20.10
C PHE A 56 27.89 -11.73 20.01
N ALA A 57 28.55 -11.99 21.13
CA ALA A 57 29.97 -12.29 21.15
C ALA A 57 30.28 -13.73 20.68
N GLY A 58 29.27 -14.54 20.32
CA GLY A 58 29.43 -15.96 20.00
C GLY A 58 29.84 -16.81 21.21
N GLN A 59 29.72 -16.27 22.42
CA GLN A 59 30.12 -16.92 23.67
C GLN A 59 28.99 -17.82 24.18
N HIS A 60 28.62 -18.82 23.38
CA HIS A 60 27.50 -19.73 23.64
C HIS A 60 27.65 -20.51 24.96
N ASP A 61 28.86 -20.91 25.32
CA ASP A 61 29.16 -21.50 26.63
C ASP A 61 28.80 -20.56 27.80
N SER A 62 29.07 -19.25 27.63
CA SER A 62 28.76 -18.23 28.64
C SER A 62 27.26 -17.97 28.74
N VAL A 63 26.53 -18.02 27.61
CA VAL A 63 25.06 -17.99 27.62
C VAL A 63 24.54 -19.15 28.47
N ILE A 64 25.01 -20.37 28.24
CA ILE A 64 24.57 -21.56 28.98
C ILE A 64 24.90 -21.44 30.47
N LEU A 65 26.13 -21.02 30.80
CA LEU A 65 26.60 -20.87 32.17
C LEU A 65 25.73 -19.92 32.99
N VAL A 66 25.26 -18.82 32.37
CA VAL A 66 24.41 -17.82 33.03
C VAL A 66 22.93 -18.20 32.98
N ALA A 67 22.45 -18.73 31.85
CA ALA A 67 21.04 -19.04 31.65
C ALA A 67 20.56 -20.24 32.48
N ARG A 68 21.40 -21.26 32.67
CA ARG A 68 21.02 -22.48 33.41
C ARG A 68 20.63 -22.25 34.87
N PRO A 69 21.43 -21.56 35.71
CA PRO A 69 21.02 -21.27 37.08
C PRO A 69 19.80 -20.33 37.13
N ALA A 70 19.69 -19.38 36.19
CA ALA A 70 18.54 -18.50 36.08
C ALA A 70 17.25 -19.27 35.73
N TYR A 71 17.32 -20.26 34.85
CA TYR A 71 16.22 -21.17 34.56
C TYR A 71 15.78 -21.92 35.82
N GLY A 72 16.74 -22.50 36.57
CA GLY A 72 16.44 -23.23 37.79
C GLY A 72 15.79 -22.35 38.87
N ASP A 73 16.20 -21.09 38.97
CA ASP A 73 15.57 -20.13 39.88
C ASP A 73 14.16 -19.72 39.44
N ALA A 74 13.98 -19.47 38.14
CA ALA A 74 12.67 -19.20 37.55
C ALA A 74 11.69 -20.36 37.79
N ALA A 75 12.14 -21.61 37.62
CA ALA A 75 11.33 -22.79 37.86
C ALA A 75 10.88 -22.90 39.33
N ARG A 76 11.75 -22.59 40.30
CA ARG A 76 11.39 -22.55 41.74
C ARG A 76 10.38 -21.46 42.07
N ARG A 77 10.43 -20.34 41.34
CA ARG A 77 9.52 -19.19 41.53
C ARG A 77 8.27 -19.26 40.65
N HIS A 78 8.11 -20.31 39.86
CA HIS A 78 7.05 -20.43 38.85
C HIS A 78 7.00 -19.25 37.85
N ASP A 79 8.17 -18.69 37.50
CA ASP A 79 8.32 -17.61 36.52
C ASP A 79 8.40 -18.17 35.10
N THR A 80 7.24 -18.46 34.51
CA THR A 80 7.12 -19.08 33.18
C THR A 80 7.82 -18.27 32.09
N LEU A 81 7.71 -16.94 32.11
CA LEU A 81 8.35 -16.08 31.10
C LEU A 81 9.87 -16.26 31.14
N MET A 82 10.47 -16.27 32.34
CA MET A 82 11.91 -16.44 32.47
C MET A 82 12.36 -17.87 32.15
N MET A 83 11.55 -18.88 32.47
CA MET A 83 11.80 -20.26 32.04
C MET A 83 11.86 -20.37 30.51
N VAL A 84 10.87 -19.81 29.80
CA VAL A 84 10.87 -19.82 28.33
C VAL A 84 12.05 -19.02 27.77
N TYR A 85 12.31 -17.82 28.29
CA TYR A 85 13.40 -16.96 27.82
C TYR A 85 14.78 -17.64 27.96
N THR A 86 15.09 -18.16 29.14
CA THR A 86 16.38 -18.83 29.39
C THR A 86 16.47 -20.18 28.69
N GLY A 87 15.37 -20.94 28.61
CA GLY A 87 15.28 -22.19 27.85
C GLY A 87 15.58 -22.00 26.36
N LEU A 88 14.96 -20.99 25.73
CA LEU A 88 15.20 -20.65 24.33
C LEU A 88 16.63 -20.19 24.07
N ASN A 89 17.21 -19.36 24.93
CA ASN A 89 18.60 -18.92 24.80
C ASN A 89 19.60 -20.10 24.91
N MET A 90 19.34 -21.06 25.82
CA MET A 90 20.13 -22.28 25.91
C MET A 90 19.97 -23.15 24.66
N ALA A 91 18.73 -23.40 24.21
CA ALA A 91 18.47 -24.17 23.00
C ALA A 91 19.14 -23.56 21.76
N GLN A 92 19.05 -22.25 21.58
CA GLN A 92 19.71 -21.52 20.49
C GLN A 92 21.25 -21.64 20.58
N SER A 93 21.82 -21.56 21.79
CA SER A 93 23.26 -21.69 21.99
C SER A 93 23.75 -23.10 21.66
N TYR A 94 23.02 -24.13 22.10
CA TYR A 94 23.32 -25.51 21.74
C TYR A 94 23.15 -25.81 20.25
N LEU A 95 22.20 -25.14 19.57
CA LEU A 95 22.09 -25.21 18.11
C LEU A 95 23.34 -24.70 17.42
N PHE A 96 23.91 -23.58 17.90
CA PHE A 96 25.17 -23.04 17.36
C PHE A 96 26.37 -23.92 17.66
N MET A 97 26.42 -24.53 18.85
CA MET A 97 27.46 -25.48 19.22
C MET A 97 27.32 -26.85 18.53
N GLY A 98 26.15 -27.13 17.95
CA GLY A 98 25.87 -28.41 17.32
C GLY A 98 25.60 -29.54 18.32
N ASP A 99 25.07 -29.28 19.51
CA ASP A 99 24.70 -30.34 20.45
C ASP A 99 23.19 -30.59 20.38
N MET A 100 22.78 -31.42 19.41
CA MET A 100 21.35 -31.66 19.12
C MET A 100 20.59 -32.33 20.28
N ASP A 101 21.27 -33.14 21.10
CA ASP A 101 20.66 -33.78 22.27
C ASP A 101 20.33 -32.74 23.35
N SER A 102 21.24 -31.79 23.58
CA SER A 102 20.98 -30.65 24.46
C SER A 102 19.88 -29.75 23.89
N VAL A 103 19.88 -29.45 22.59
CA VAL A 103 18.79 -28.68 21.96
C VAL A 103 17.45 -29.35 22.22
N ARG A 104 17.34 -30.66 21.94
CA ARG A 104 16.13 -31.45 22.19
C ARG A 104 15.66 -31.32 23.63
N ARG A 105 16.58 -31.48 24.59
CA ARG A 105 16.26 -31.37 26.03
C ARG A 105 15.60 -30.04 26.36
N TYR A 106 16.15 -28.91 25.88
CA TYR A 106 15.59 -27.59 26.19
C TYR A 106 14.35 -27.25 25.36
N VAL A 107 14.21 -27.80 24.15
CA VAL A 107 12.97 -27.73 23.36
C VAL A 107 11.83 -28.48 24.06
N ASP A 108 12.07 -29.72 24.49
CA ASP A 108 11.08 -30.53 25.22
C ASP A 108 10.65 -29.87 26.54
N LEU A 109 11.55 -29.08 27.14
CA LEU A 109 11.31 -28.36 28.38
C LEU A 109 10.42 -27.12 28.21
N ILE A 110 10.46 -26.46 27.05
CA ILE A 110 9.62 -25.29 26.75
C ILE A 110 8.32 -25.66 26.04
N GLU A 111 8.22 -26.83 25.42
CA GLU A 111 7.04 -27.25 24.65
C GLU A 111 5.73 -27.27 25.46
N PRO A 112 5.71 -27.70 26.74
CA PRO A 112 4.51 -27.58 27.58
C PRO A 112 4.06 -26.14 27.82
N LEU A 113 4.92 -25.16 27.55
CA LEU A 113 4.69 -23.73 27.77
C LEU A 113 4.35 -22.99 26.46
N LYS A 114 4.08 -23.70 25.38
CA LYS A 114 3.86 -23.11 24.04
C LYS A 114 2.67 -22.14 23.95
N ASP A 115 1.64 -22.37 24.76
CA ASP A 115 0.43 -21.54 24.78
C ASP A 115 0.58 -20.33 25.72
N PHE A 116 1.74 -20.20 26.39
CA PHE A 116 2.04 -19.02 27.20
C PHE A 116 2.18 -17.79 26.29
N PRO A 117 1.57 -16.64 26.63
CA PRO A 117 1.65 -15.44 25.81
C PRO A 117 3.09 -14.89 25.80
N LEU A 118 3.75 -14.93 24.64
CA LEU A 118 5.10 -14.41 24.45
C LEU A 118 5.09 -13.04 23.76
N SER A 119 6.18 -12.29 23.93
CA SER A 119 6.45 -11.14 23.06
C SER A 119 6.77 -11.59 21.64
N SER A 120 6.57 -10.72 20.65
CA SER A 120 6.87 -11.03 19.24
C SER A 120 8.29 -11.54 19.05
N GLY A 121 9.28 -10.92 19.69
CA GLY A 121 10.69 -11.36 19.61
C GLY A 121 10.92 -12.78 20.15
N LEU A 122 10.21 -13.19 21.20
CA LEU A 122 10.31 -14.54 21.74
C LEU A 122 9.59 -15.58 20.88
N HIS A 123 8.47 -15.21 20.24
CA HIS A 123 7.83 -16.04 19.23
C HIS A 123 8.78 -16.30 18.06
N ILE A 124 9.40 -15.25 17.51
CA ILE A 124 10.37 -15.35 16.42
C ILE A 124 11.56 -16.26 16.80
N MET A 125 12.12 -16.06 18.00
CA MET A 125 13.23 -16.90 18.49
C MET A 125 12.81 -18.37 18.62
N ARG A 126 11.64 -18.66 19.20
CA ARG A 126 11.11 -20.03 19.32
C ARG A 126 10.93 -20.69 17.97
N SER A 127 10.25 -20.02 17.05
CA SER A 127 10.04 -20.48 15.67
C SER A 127 11.37 -20.78 14.96
N ASN A 128 12.35 -19.89 15.11
CA ASN A 128 13.66 -20.09 14.49
C ASN A 128 14.43 -21.29 15.08
N VAL A 129 14.43 -21.43 16.41
CA VAL A 129 15.07 -22.55 17.12
C VAL A 129 14.44 -23.88 16.72
N LEU A 130 13.11 -23.97 16.76
CA LEU A 130 12.38 -25.20 16.43
C LEU A 130 12.58 -25.59 14.98
N GLY A 131 12.46 -24.63 14.06
CA GLY A 131 12.69 -24.89 12.64
C GLY A 131 14.11 -25.36 12.35
N SER A 132 15.11 -24.71 12.94
CA SER A 132 16.53 -25.07 12.78
C SER A 132 16.84 -26.44 13.38
N TYR A 133 16.27 -26.75 14.56
CA TYR A 133 16.41 -28.05 15.21
C TYR A 133 15.81 -29.16 14.34
N LEU A 134 14.59 -28.99 13.84
CA LEU A 134 13.92 -29.99 13.00
C LEU A 134 14.69 -30.27 11.71
N LEU A 135 15.23 -29.22 11.10
CA LEU A 135 16.09 -29.33 9.93
C LEU A 135 17.36 -30.12 10.23
N ARG A 136 18.11 -29.74 11.27
CA ARG A 136 19.43 -30.34 11.59
C ARG A 136 19.38 -31.71 12.23
N SER A 137 18.31 -32.02 12.97
CA SER A 137 18.15 -33.28 13.70
C SER A 137 17.38 -34.34 12.94
N SER A 138 16.64 -33.95 11.89
CA SER A 138 15.72 -34.89 11.23
C SER A 138 15.47 -34.61 9.74
N LEU A 139 16.01 -33.52 9.19
CA LEU A 139 15.74 -33.07 7.82
C LEU A 139 14.24 -32.94 7.52
N ASP A 140 13.43 -32.60 8.54
CA ASP A 140 11.98 -32.38 8.39
C ASP A 140 11.73 -30.98 7.83
N TYR A 141 11.94 -30.83 6.51
CA TYR A 141 11.77 -29.56 5.80
C TYR A 141 10.36 -28.99 5.94
N SER A 142 9.34 -29.86 6.06
CA SER A 142 7.93 -29.46 6.14
C SER A 142 7.65 -28.76 7.47
N LYS A 143 7.98 -29.40 8.59
CA LYS A 143 7.82 -28.77 9.91
C LYS A 143 8.77 -27.60 10.11
N ALA A 144 10.00 -27.66 9.58
CA ALA A 144 10.93 -26.55 9.64
C ALA A 144 10.36 -25.31 8.93
N LEU A 145 9.85 -25.48 7.70
CA LEU A 145 9.20 -24.42 6.93
C LEU A 145 8.00 -23.83 7.68
N ASN A 146 7.11 -24.66 8.23
CA ASN A 146 5.96 -24.19 9.00
C ASN A 146 6.37 -23.35 10.22
N ASN A 147 7.40 -23.77 10.96
CA ASN A 147 7.91 -22.99 12.08
C ASN A 147 8.45 -21.63 11.62
N TYR A 148 9.22 -21.58 10.52
CA TYR A 148 9.74 -20.30 10.02
C TYR A 148 8.62 -19.36 9.54
N ILE A 149 7.59 -19.91 8.91
CA ILE A 149 6.40 -19.15 8.49
C ILE A 149 5.67 -18.56 9.69
N GLU A 150 5.42 -19.38 10.72
CA GLU A 150 4.81 -18.91 11.97
C GLU A 150 5.64 -17.76 12.56
N GLY A 151 6.97 -17.88 12.58
CA GLY A 151 7.85 -16.80 13.01
C GLY A 151 7.70 -15.51 12.19
N LEU A 152 7.46 -15.62 10.88
CA LEU A 152 7.26 -14.45 10.01
C LEU A 152 5.95 -13.71 10.31
N GLU A 153 4.92 -14.40 10.81
CA GLU A 153 3.66 -13.77 11.22
C GLU A 153 3.86 -12.84 12.42
N TRP A 154 4.82 -13.14 13.29
CA TRP A 154 5.20 -12.33 14.45
C TRP A 154 6.25 -11.25 14.14
N ALA A 155 6.90 -11.31 12.98
CA ALA A 155 7.94 -10.38 12.58
C ALA A 155 7.35 -9.09 11.95
N ASP A 156 6.89 -8.17 12.82
CA ASP A 156 6.41 -6.85 12.39
C ASP A 156 7.54 -5.97 11.84
N GLY A 157 7.22 -5.24 10.77
CA GLY A 157 8.15 -4.79 9.74
C GLY A 157 9.05 -3.62 10.06
N ARG A 158 9.16 -3.13 11.30
CA ARG A 158 10.16 -2.08 11.65
C ARG A 158 11.08 -2.44 12.81
N GLU A 159 10.60 -3.24 13.77
CA GLU A 159 11.38 -3.57 14.97
C GLU A 159 12.22 -4.83 14.73
N ASN A 160 11.68 -5.83 14.06
CA ASN A 160 12.34 -7.15 13.93
C ASN A 160 12.87 -7.41 12.52
N THR A 161 13.30 -6.38 11.79
CA THR A 161 13.68 -6.50 10.37
C THR A 161 14.85 -7.47 10.16
N SER A 162 15.86 -7.47 11.04
CA SER A 162 16.98 -8.43 10.97
C SER A 162 16.52 -9.87 11.21
N ASP A 163 15.61 -10.08 12.17
CA ASP A 163 15.10 -11.41 12.50
C ASP A 163 14.18 -11.94 11.39
N ARG A 164 13.39 -11.05 10.77
CA ARG A 164 12.60 -11.33 9.57
C ARG A 164 13.49 -11.78 8.41
N ILE A 165 14.59 -11.06 8.16
CA ILE A 165 15.58 -11.45 7.14
C ILE A 165 16.18 -12.83 7.45
N ALA A 166 16.47 -13.13 8.73
CA ALA A 166 16.99 -14.44 9.12
C ALA A 166 15.98 -15.58 8.84
N LEU A 167 14.71 -15.40 9.20
CA LEU A 167 13.63 -16.35 8.91
C LEU A 167 13.44 -16.56 7.40
N LEU A 168 13.36 -15.47 6.63
CA LEU A 168 13.29 -15.52 5.17
C LEU A 168 14.50 -16.28 4.60
N SER A 169 15.70 -16.03 5.13
CA SER A 169 16.91 -16.69 4.66
C SER A 169 16.88 -18.20 4.93
N ASN A 170 16.38 -18.63 6.08
CA ASN A 170 16.22 -20.04 6.40
C ASN A 170 15.20 -20.73 5.49
N ILE A 171 14.12 -20.04 5.12
CA ILE A 171 13.16 -20.54 4.12
C ILE A 171 13.84 -20.68 2.75
N VAL A 172 14.61 -19.69 2.32
CA VAL A 172 15.34 -19.76 1.04
C VAL A 172 16.32 -20.93 1.04
N ASN A 173 17.03 -21.16 2.14
CA ASN A 173 17.97 -22.27 2.28
C ASN A 173 17.28 -23.62 2.06
N ILE A 174 16.04 -23.83 2.55
CA ILE A 174 15.27 -25.06 2.28
C ILE A 174 15.10 -25.27 0.77
N PHE A 175 14.69 -24.23 0.02
CA PHE A 175 14.49 -24.32 -1.42
C PHE A 175 15.81 -24.47 -2.19
N TYR A 176 16.85 -23.78 -1.74
CA TYR A 176 18.19 -23.88 -2.31
C TYR A 176 18.74 -25.31 -2.21
N VAL A 177 18.53 -25.98 -1.08
CA VAL A 177 18.94 -27.38 -0.88
C VAL A 177 18.25 -28.35 -1.82
N GLN A 178 17.04 -28.01 -2.24
CA GLN A 178 16.26 -28.81 -3.18
C GLN A 178 16.45 -28.38 -4.65
N ASN A 179 17.40 -27.48 -4.92
CA ASN A 179 17.64 -26.90 -6.25
C ASN A 179 16.36 -26.32 -6.87
N SER A 180 15.57 -25.61 -6.06
CA SER A 180 14.30 -25.00 -6.45
C SER A 180 14.40 -23.48 -6.40
N ASP A 181 13.89 -22.81 -7.43
CA ASP A 181 13.82 -21.35 -7.50
C ASP A 181 12.58 -20.76 -6.80
N LYS A 182 11.74 -21.61 -6.20
CA LYS A 182 10.55 -21.21 -5.41
C LYS A 182 10.91 -20.32 -4.20
N GLY A 183 12.18 -20.35 -3.75
CA GLY A 183 12.70 -19.45 -2.73
C GLY A 183 12.91 -18.00 -3.18
N TYR A 184 12.80 -17.70 -4.49
CA TYR A 184 13.16 -16.39 -5.05
C TYR A 184 12.38 -15.23 -4.45
N GLU A 185 11.09 -15.40 -4.19
CA GLU A 185 10.26 -14.33 -3.62
C GLU A 185 10.65 -13.99 -2.18
N TYR A 186 11.00 -14.99 -1.37
CA TYR A 186 11.52 -14.79 -0.02
C TYR A 186 12.91 -14.12 -0.04
N ALA A 187 13.78 -14.52 -0.98
CA ALA A 187 15.09 -13.88 -1.16
C ALA A 187 14.94 -12.41 -1.58
N ARG A 188 14.02 -12.13 -2.51
CA ARG A 188 13.71 -10.78 -2.98
C ARG A 188 13.18 -9.90 -1.85
N GLU A 189 12.28 -10.42 -1.02
CA GLU A 189 11.78 -9.72 0.16
C GLU A 189 12.92 -9.42 1.14
N ALA A 190 13.76 -10.42 1.47
CA ALA A 190 14.90 -10.24 2.37
C ALA A 190 15.86 -9.15 1.86
N TYR A 191 16.16 -9.14 0.56
CA TYR A 191 17.02 -8.13 -0.06
C TYR A 191 16.36 -6.74 -0.09
N SER A 192 15.06 -6.66 -0.35
CA SER A 192 14.30 -5.41 -0.27
C SER A 192 14.36 -4.82 1.14
N LEU A 193 14.12 -5.63 2.17
CA LEU A 193 14.23 -5.19 3.57
C LEU A 193 15.64 -4.72 3.91
N ALA A 194 16.66 -5.46 3.49
CA ALA A 194 18.06 -5.13 3.73
C ALA A 194 18.52 -3.81 3.10
N THR A 195 17.87 -3.36 2.02
CA THR A 195 18.27 -2.16 1.26
C THR A 195 17.38 -0.96 1.53
N THR A 196 16.11 -1.16 1.87
CA THR A 196 15.13 -0.08 2.06
C THR A 196 14.97 0.34 3.51
N GLN A 197 15.29 -0.53 4.48
CA GLN A 197 15.10 -0.22 5.89
C GLN A 197 16.37 0.28 6.58
N GLU A 198 16.19 1.28 7.44
CA GLU A 198 17.24 1.77 8.32
C GLU A 198 17.48 0.82 9.50
N GLY A 199 18.69 0.82 10.07
CA GLY A 199 19.02 0.02 11.25
C GLY A 199 19.28 -1.48 11.00
N VAL A 200 19.15 -1.98 9.77
CA VAL A 200 19.47 -3.38 9.44
C VAL A 200 20.96 -3.66 9.59
N SER A 201 21.32 -4.74 10.29
CA SER A 201 22.71 -5.12 10.55
C SER A 201 23.47 -5.45 9.26
N LEU A 202 24.78 -5.17 9.24
CA LEU A 202 25.65 -5.58 8.12
C LEU A 202 25.58 -7.09 7.88
N TYR A 203 25.39 -7.85 8.94
CA TYR A 203 25.19 -9.28 8.85
C TYR A 203 23.89 -9.68 8.17
N ALA A 204 22.76 -9.08 8.53
CA ALA A 204 21.48 -9.35 7.90
C ALA A 204 21.51 -8.91 6.43
N LYS A 205 22.18 -7.79 6.13
CA LYS A 205 22.43 -7.36 4.74
C LYS A 205 23.27 -8.38 3.97
N CYS A 206 24.29 -8.95 4.59
CA CYS A 206 25.09 -10.02 4.03
C CYS A 206 24.24 -11.28 3.76
N ALA A 207 23.46 -11.74 4.75
CA ALA A 207 22.54 -12.86 4.61
C ALA A 207 21.55 -12.67 3.44
N ALA A 208 20.95 -11.48 3.33
CA ALA A 208 20.04 -11.13 2.25
C ALA A 208 20.72 -11.19 0.87
N CYS A 209 21.97 -10.74 0.76
CA CYS A 209 22.73 -10.83 -0.49
C CYS A 209 23.09 -12.29 -0.83
N ILE A 210 23.45 -13.09 0.17
CA ILE A 210 23.74 -14.52 0.02
C ILE A 210 22.54 -15.27 -0.55
N VAL A 211 21.34 -15.06 0.01
CA VAL A 211 20.15 -15.78 -0.46
C VAL A 211 19.70 -15.33 -1.84
N MET A 212 19.95 -14.07 -2.22
CA MET A 212 19.82 -13.65 -3.62
C MET A 212 20.82 -14.38 -4.53
N ALA A 213 22.08 -14.47 -4.11
CA ALA A 213 23.11 -15.18 -4.87
C ALA A 213 22.75 -16.66 -5.05
N GLN A 214 22.22 -17.33 -4.02
CA GLN A 214 21.73 -18.71 -4.08
C GLN A 214 20.63 -18.87 -5.13
N MET A 215 19.63 -17.98 -5.15
CA MET A 215 18.51 -18.08 -6.09
C MET A 215 18.93 -17.80 -7.53
N TYR A 216 19.85 -16.86 -7.75
CA TYR A 216 20.42 -16.64 -9.09
C TYR A 216 21.33 -17.78 -9.54
N TYR A 217 22.06 -18.41 -8.62
CA TYR A 217 22.84 -19.61 -8.91
C TYR A 217 21.95 -20.77 -9.37
N VAL A 218 20.83 -21.03 -8.67
CA VAL A 218 19.84 -22.06 -9.08
C VAL A 218 19.23 -21.74 -10.45
N LYS A 219 19.06 -20.45 -10.78
CA LYS A 219 18.59 -20.00 -12.10
C LYS A 219 19.68 -20.04 -13.19
N HIS A 220 20.89 -20.47 -12.86
CA HIS A 220 22.06 -20.48 -13.74
C HIS A 220 22.48 -19.08 -14.27
N ASP A 221 22.06 -18.01 -13.58
CA ASP A 221 22.54 -16.65 -13.84
C ASP A 221 23.73 -16.36 -12.92
N TYR A 222 24.88 -16.90 -13.30
CA TYR A 222 26.10 -16.83 -12.50
C TYR A 222 26.64 -15.39 -12.38
N ASP A 223 26.39 -14.54 -13.37
CA ASP A 223 26.79 -13.13 -13.34
C ASP A 223 25.99 -12.37 -12.29
N ALA A 224 24.67 -12.60 -12.21
CA ALA A 224 23.86 -12.04 -11.13
C ALA A 224 24.27 -12.59 -9.77
N ALA A 225 24.47 -13.91 -9.67
CA ALA A 225 24.88 -14.55 -8.43
C ALA A 225 26.18 -13.94 -7.89
N GLU A 226 27.20 -13.78 -8.74
CA GLU A 226 28.49 -13.20 -8.37
C GLU A 226 28.38 -11.74 -7.92
N ARG A 227 27.52 -10.92 -8.55
CA ARG A 227 27.29 -9.53 -8.12
C ARG A 227 26.77 -9.45 -6.68
N TYR A 228 25.76 -10.26 -6.36
CA TYR A 228 25.21 -10.31 -5.00
C TYR A 228 26.22 -10.90 -4.02
N LEU A 229 26.99 -11.90 -4.43
CA LEU A 229 28.00 -12.53 -3.58
C LEU A 229 29.18 -11.58 -3.28
N THR A 230 29.57 -10.75 -4.25
CA THR A 230 30.55 -9.68 -4.05
C THR A 230 30.04 -8.62 -3.07
N GLN A 231 28.74 -8.31 -3.12
CA GLN A 231 28.12 -7.44 -2.12
C GLN A 231 28.09 -8.10 -0.73
N ALA A 232 27.79 -9.39 -0.66
CA ALA A 232 27.85 -10.16 0.59
C ALA A 232 29.26 -10.15 1.19
N ASP A 233 30.30 -10.42 0.40
CA ASP A 233 31.71 -10.41 0.87
C ASP A 233 32.08 -9.04 1.47
N ARG A 234 31.69 -7.94 0.81
CA ARG A 234 31.92 -6.58 1.36
C ARG A 234 31.23 -6.38 2.71
N TYR A 235 29.96 -6.76 2.83
CA TYR A 235 29.25 -6.65 4.10
C TYR A 235 29.84 -7.56 5.19
N ALA A 236 30.26 -8.78 4.82
CA ALA A 236 30.88 -9.70 5.75
C ALA A 236 32.21 -9.17 6.28
N GLN A 237 33.06 -8.62 5.41
CA GLN A 237 34.33 -8.01 5.80
C GLN A 237 34.14 -6.77 6.67
N GLN A 238 33.21 -5.87 6.30
CA GLN A 238 32.92 -4.66 7.09
C GLN A 238 32.31 -4.97 8.45
N GLY A 239 31.42 -5.96 8.50
CA GLY A 239 30.69 -6.34 9.71
C GLY A 239 31.40 -7.34 10.61
N GLY A 240 32.58 -7.83 10.22
CA GLY A 240 33.27 -8.91 10.95
C GLY A 240 32.49 -10.23 10.96
N ALA A 241 31.64 -10.46 9.96
CA ALA A 241 30.89 -11.70 9.81
C ALA A 241 31.80 -12.80 9.22
N HIS A 242 32.88 -13.16 9.93
CA HIS A 242 33.78 -14.29 9.61
C HIS A 242 33.05 -15.59 9.45
N SER A 243 32.04 -15.72 10.29
CA SER A 243 30.73 -16.04 9.85
C SER A 243 30.50 -16.47 8.40
N GLN A 244 29.96 -15.57 7.61
CA GLN A 244 29.43 -15.90 6.30
C GLN A 244 30.49 -16.20 5.28
N MET A 245 31.73 -15.92 5.64
CA MET A 245 32.85 -15.91 4.74
C MET A 245 33.06 -17.24 4.05
N PRO A 246 33.08 -18.40 4.73
CA PRO A 246 33.35 -19.56 3.95
C PRO A 246 32.17 -19.87 3.02
N PHE A 247 30.92 -19.43 3.26
CA PHE A 247 29.80 -19.63 2.29
C PHE A 247 29.93 -18.85 1.05
N ILE A 248 30.22 -17.59 1.27
CA ILE A 248 30.58 -16.66 0.24
C ILE A 248 31.70 -17.27 -0.60
N TYR A 249 32.77 -17.77 0.02
CA TYR A 249 33.91 -18.30 -0.73
C TYR A 249 33.62 -19.62 -1.44
N ALA A 250 32.94 -20.61 -0.83
CA ALA A 250 32.62 -21.81 -1.60
C ALA A 250 31.59 -21.52 -2.71
N MET A 251 30.66 -20.58 -2.53
CA MET A 251 29.79 -20.14 -3.63
C MET A 251 30.59 -19.52 -4.78
N PHE A 252 31.61 -18.69 -4.48
CA PHE A 252 32.53 -18.21 -5.53
C PHE A 252 33.24 -19.37 -6.22
N ALA A 253 33.64 -20.40 -5.47
CA ALA A 253 34.23 -21.61 -6.03
C ALA A 253 33.25 -22.35 -6.96
N TRP A 254 31.96 -22.48 -6.60
CA TRP A 254 30.97 -23.17 -7.45
C TRP A 254 30.62 -22.37 -8.70
N ILE A 255 30.53 -21.04 -8.58
CA ILE A 255 30.33 -20.15 -9.72
C ILE A 255 31.52 -20.29 -10.69
N SER A 256 32.74 -20.25 -10.17
CA SER A 256 33.97 -20.46 -10.95
C SER A 256 34.00 -21.84 -11.63
N GLN A 257 33.64 -22.91 -10.92
CA GLN A 257 33.52 -24.25 -11.51
C GLN A 257 32.46 -24.31 -12.60
N SER A 258 31.30 -23.69 -12.39
CA SER A 258 30.18 -23.69 -13.35
C SER A 258 30.51 -22.95 -14.65
N ARG A 259 31.46 -22.00 -14.60
CA ARG A 259 32.01 -21.31 -15.78
C ARG A 259 33.15 -22.08 -16.47
N GLY A 260 33.69 -23.11 -15.82
CA GLY A 260 34.86 -23.85 -16.30
C GLY A 260 36.21 -23.28 -15.86
N ASP A 261 36.23 -22.27 -15.00
CA ASP A 261 37.44 -21.57 -14.53
C ASP A 261 38.09 -22.29 -13.33
N GLY A 262 38.41 -23.58 -13.50
CA GLY A 262 38.79 -24.46 -12.38
C GLY A 262 39.98 -24.00 -11.52
N ALA A 263 40.88 -23.13 -12.02
CA ALA A 263 42.03 -22.64 -11.26
C ALA A 263 41.67 -21.63 -10.16
N ASP A 264 40.57 -20.87 -10.33
CA ASP A 264 40.14 -19.90 -9.33
C ASP A 264 39.30 -20.56 -8.22
N ALA A 265 38.60 -21.65 -8.53
CA ALA A 265 37.82 -22.41 -7.56
C ALA A 265 38.64 -22.93 -6.37
N SER A 266 39.86 -23.42 -6.61
CA SER A 266 40.74 -23.92 -5.51
C SER A 266 41.09 -22.81 -4.51
N LYS A 267 41.41 -21.60 -5.00
CA LYS A 267 41.76 -20.46 -4.14
C LYS A 267 40.59 -20.07 -3.23
N PHE A 268 39.38 -20.12 -3.77
CA PHE A 268 38.17 -19.84 -3.01
C PHE A 268 37.88 -20.90 -1.96
N TYR A 269 38.10 -22.19 -2.27
CA TYR A 269 38.00 -23.24 -1.26
C TYR A 269 39.01 -23.11 -0.14
N ASP A 270 40.27 -22.81 -0.45
CA ASP A 270 41.31 -22.59 0.56
C ASP A 270 40.93 -21.42 1.47
N ARG A 271 40.44 -20.32 0.88
CA ARG A 271 39.93 -19.18 1.64
C ARG A 271 38.69 -19.53 2.47
N ALA A 272 37.84 -20.46 2.02
CA ALA A 272 36.74 -20.96 2.84
C ALA A 272 37.28 -21.77 4.06
N LEU A 273 38.33 -22.55 3.89
CA LEU A 273 38.93 -23.30 4.99
C LEU A 273 39.56 -22.41 6.07
N ASP A 274 40.07 -21.23 5.72
CA ASP A 274 40.63 -20.26 6.69
C ASP A 274 39.62 -19.83 7.77
N PHE A 275 38.33 -19.80 7.41
CA PHE A 275 37.23 -19.39 8.27
C PHE A 275 36.40 -20.58 8.80
N ILE A 276 36.76 -21.82 8.48
CA ILE A 276 35.95 -23.01 8.80
C ILE A 276 35.82 -23.29 10.31
N ARG A 277 36.64 -22.70 11.16
CA ARG A 277 36.49 -22.89 12.63
C ARG A 277 35.38 -22.05 13.22
N TYR A 278 34.98 -20.98 12.52
CA TYR A 278 33.96 -20.10 13.05
C TYR A 278 32.58 -20.75 12.92
N THR A 279 32.44 -21.90 12.25
CA THR A 279 31.19 -22.30 11.61
C THR A 279 30.21 -23.20 12.28
N ASP A 280 28.92 -22.97 11.94
CA ASP A 280 27.89 -23.96 12.17
C ASP A 280 28.22 -25.29 11.46
N PRO A 281 27.88 -26.43 12.06
CA PRO A 281 28.28 -27.74 11.53
C PRO A 281 27.69 -28.09 10.17
N GLY A 282 26.49 -27.60 9.87
CA GLY A 282 25.71 -27.95 8.67
C GLY A 282 26.46 -27.59 7.42
N THR A 283 26.63 -26.29 7.28
CA THR A 283 27.65 -25.60 6.52
C THR A 283 29.04 -26.23 6.46
N ALA A 284 29.61 -26.67 7.59
CA ALA A 284 31.03 -27.01 7.61
C ALA A 284 31.21 -28.33 6.85
N SER A 285 30.31 -29.28 7.15
CA SER A 285 30.11 -30.55 6.43
C SER A 285 29.93 -30.34 4.94
N GLN A 286 29.23 -29.26 4.63
CA GLN A 286 28.88 -28.77 3.32
C GLN A 286 30.13 -28.29 2.54
N VAL A 287 31.03 -27.51 3.15
CA VAL A 287 32.27 -27.04 2.48
C VAL A 287 33.14 -28.23 2.16
N TYR A 288 33.24 -29.17 3.10
CA TYR A 288 34.04 -30.36 2.94
C TYR A 288 33.48 -31.30 1.87
N LEU A 289 32.16 -31.47 1.82
CA LEU A 289 31.52 -32.19 0.73
C LEU A 289 31.88 -31.54 -0.61
N THR A 290 31.67 -30.23 -0.71
CA THR A 290 31.88 -29.55 -1.99
C THR A 290 33.35 -29.48 -2.41
N TYR A 291 34.26 -29.17 -1.50
CA TYR A 291 35.67 -29.19 -1.84
C TYR A 291 36.11 -30.61 -2.22
N GLY A 292 35.57 -31.63 -1.54
CA GLY A 292 35.79 -33.02 -1.88
C GLY A 292 35.39 -33.37 -3.31
N ASP A 293 34.18 -32.98 -3.76
CA ASP A 293 33.73 -33.32 -5.13
C ASP A 293 34.55 -32.57 -6.19
N TYR A 294 34.97 -31.33 -5.91
CA TYR A 294 35.85 -30.58 -6.79
C TYR A 294 37.21 -31.29 -6.96
N LEU A 295 37.81 -31.74 -5.85
CA LEU A 295 39.08 -32.49 -5.87
C LEU A 295 38.92 -33.84 -6.58
N LEU A 296 37.80 -34.52 -6.37
CA LEU A 296 37.48 -35.78 -7.04
C LEU A 296 37.36 -35.58 -8.56
N GLY A 297 36.70 -34.51 -9.01
CA GLY A 297 36.60 -34.14 -10.43
C GLY A 297 37.95 -33.85 -11.09
N ARG A 298 38.96 -33.46 -10.29
CA ARG A 298 40.36 -33.29 -10.72
C ARG A 298 41.19 -34.58 -10.66
N GLY A 299 40.61 -35.69 -10.21
CA GLY A 299 41.30 -36.97 -10.01
C GLY A 299 42.11 -37.06 -8.72
N GLU A 300 42.02 -36.07 -7.82
CA GLU A 300 42.76 -36.01 -6.55
C GLU A 300 42.06 -36.82 -5.45
N ARG A 301 41.89 -38.13 -5.71
CA ARG A 301 41.07 -39.05 -4.89
C ARG A 301 41.40 -39.05 -3.41
N THR A 302 42.69 -39.08 -3.05
CA THR A 302 43.11 -39.10 -1.64
C THR A 302 42.78 -37.80 -0.91
N ALA A 303 42.91 -36.66 -1.59
CA ALA A 303 42.57 -35.36 -1.04
C ALA A 303 41.04 -35.24 -0.86
N ALA A 304 40.26 -35.69 -1.85
CA ALA A 304 38.81 -35.76 -1.79
C ALA A 304 38.32 -36.61 -0.60
N ALA A 305 38.87 -37.83 -0.43
CA ALA A 305 38.56 -38.69 0.72
C ALA A 305 38.90 -38.00 2.07
N GLY A 306 39.97 -37.21 2.11
CA GLY A 306 40.34 -36.41 3.28
C GLY A 306 39.29 -35.35 3.62
N MET A 307 38.74 -34.65 2.62
CA MET A 307 37.67 -33.68 2.82
C MET A 307 36.39 -34.36 3.30
N TYR A 308 35.93 -35.40 2.62
CA TYR A 308 34.71 -36.12 3.01
C TYR A 308 34.79 -36.68 4.45
N ARG A 309 35.95 -37.17 4.87
CA ARG A 309 36.16 -37.64 6.25
C ARG A 309 35.97 -36.52 7.27
N ARG A 310 36.53 -35.32 7.03
CA ARG A 310 36.33 -34.16 7.92
C ARG A 310 34.87 -33.77 8.04
N GLY A 311 34.12 -33.82 6.93
CA GLY A 311 32.68 -33.59 6.95
C GLY A 311 31.91 -34.63 7.78
N LEU A 312 32.28 -35.91 7.68
CA LEU A 312 31.69 -36.97 8.49
C LEU A 312 32.04 -36.85 9.97
N GLU A 313 33.27 -36.47 10.31
CA GLU A 313 33.71 -36.23 11.69
C GLU A 313 32.89 -35.11 12.36
N ILE A 314 32.57 -34.04 11.62
CA ILE A 314 31.67 -32.99 12.11
C ILE A 314 30.27 -33.55 12.33
N SER A 315 29.70 -34.24 11.34
CA SER A 315 28.37 -34.85 11.47
C SER A 315 28.29 -35.83 12.64
N ASP A 316 29.32 -36.64 12.88
CA ASP A 316 29.41 -37.60 13.99
C ASP A 316 29.52 -36.92 15.35
N SER A 317 30.32 -35.85 15.45
CA SER A 317 30.56 -35.14 16.72
C SER A 317 29.43 -34.20 17.13
N THR A 318 28.66 -33.68 16.17
CA THR A 318 27.59 -32.69 16.43
C THR A 318 26.18 -33.24 16.20
N GLY A 319 26.04 -34.52 15.82
CA GLY A 319 24.74 -35.09 15.42
C GLY A 319 24.07 -34.35 14.25
N ASN A 320 24.81 -33.55 13.48
CA ASN A 320 24.26 -32.80 12.35
C ASN A 320 23.94 -33.77 11.21
N MET A 321 22.67 -33.77 10.79
CA MET A 321 22.17 -34.65 9.74
C MET A 321 22.34 -34.08 8.33
N GLU A 322 22.54 -32.77 8.21
CA GLU A 322 22.72 -32.13 6.91
C GLU A 322 23.96 -32.70 6.20
N TYR A 323 23.81 -33.07 4.92
CA TYR A 323 24.88 -33.59 4.02
C TYR A 323 25.50 -34.93 4.40
N ARG A 324 25.16 -35.51 5.56
CA ARG A 324 25.65 -36.81 6.00
C ARG A 324 25.39 -37.92 4.97
N LYS A 325 24.19 -37.96 4.39
CA LYS A 325 23.84 -38.91 3.33
C LYS A 325 24.79 -38.81 2.15
N SER A 326 25.01 -37.58 1.66
CA SER A 326 25.87 -37.32 0.50
C SER A 326 27.32 -37.69 0.79
N LEU A 327 27.83 -37.32 1.97
CA LEU A 327 29.18 -37.67 2.42
C LEU A 327 29.39 -39.19 2.51
N LEU A 328 28.42 -39.92 3.09
CA LEU A 328 28.47 -41.39 3.18
C LEU A 328 28.42 -42.05 1.79
N GLY A 329 27.59 -41.53 0.88
CA GLY A 329 27.52 -42.01 -0.49
C GLY A 329 28.85 -41.81 -1.23
N GLN A 330 29.37 -40.59 -1.21
CA GLN A 330 30.66 -40.27 -1.84
C GLN A 330 31.82 -41.09 -1.26
N MET A 331 31.85 -41.30 0.06
CA MET A 331 32.86 -42.15 0.68
C MET A 331 32.71 -43.63 0.32
N ALA A 332 31.49 -44.14 0.18
CA ALA A 332 31.26 -45.51 -0.25
C ALA A 332 31.76 -45.73 -1.68
N ASP A 333 31.37 -44.86 -2.60
CA ASP A 333 31.74 -44.93 -4.02
C ASP A 333 33.25 -44.78 -4.19
N LEU A 334 33.85 -43.75 -3.57
CA LEU A 334 35.29 -43.51 -3.64
C LEU A 334 36.10 -44.65 -3.03
N SER A 335 35.65 -45.22 -1.90
CA SER A 335 36.32 -46.37 -1.29
C SER A 335 36.26 -47.61 -2.19
N TYR A 336 35.14 -47.81 -2.89
CA TYR A 336 34.99 -48.90 -3.85
C TYR A 336 35.95 -48.72 -5.03
N GLU A 337 36.02 -47.52 -5.60
CA GLU A 337 36.94 -47.18 -6.70
C GLU A 337 38.42 -47.34 -6.32
N MET A 338 38.78 -47.04 -5.08
CA MET A 338 40.14 -47.21 -4.56
C MET A 338 40.48 -48.67 -4.19
N GLY A 339 39.53 -49.61 -4.34
CA GLY A 339 39.72 -51.03 -3.97
C GLY A 339 39.60 -51.32 -2.47
N ASN A 340 39.18 -50.34 -1.66
CA ASN A 340 38.97 -50.48 -0.22
C ASN A 340 37.57 -51.02 0.08
N TYR A 341 37.30 -52.26 -0.33
CA TYR A 341 35.95 -52.84 -0.30
C TYR A 341 35.33 -52.96 1.09
N MET A 342 36.15 -53.15 2.14
CA MET A 342 35.66 -53.20 3.52
C MET A 342 35.11 -51.85 3.98
N ASP A 343 35.82 -50.76 3.68
CA ASP A 343 35.37 -49.41 3.97
C ASP A 343 34.16 -49.04 3.12
N ALA A 344 34.15 -49.40 1.83
CA ALA A 344 33.01 -49.20 0.95
C ALA A 344 31.75 -49.87 1.52
N ALA A 345 31.83 -51.15 1.91
CA ALA A 345 30.71 -51.88 2.52
C ALA A 345 30.26 -51.25 3.86
N ARG A 346 31.19 -50.75 4.67
CA ARG A 346 30.87 -50.03 5.92
C ARG A 346 30.06 -48.77 5.63
N TYR A 347 30.56 -47.90 4.75
CA TYR A 347 29.88 -46.66 4.39
C TYR A 347 28.55 -46.91 3.68
N SER A 348 28.45 -47.90 2.77
CA SER A 348 27.19 -48.29 2.13
C SER A 348 26.15 -48.77 3.14
N ARG A 349 26.55 -49.51 4.19
CA ARG A 349 25.64 -49.93 5.26
C ARG A 349 25.12 -48.72 6.05
N MET A 350 26.02 -47.81 6.44
CA MET A 350 25.65 -46.57 7.13
C MET A 350 24.71 -45.72 6.28
N TYR A 351 25.03 -45.56 4.99
CA TYR A 351 24.19 -44.87 4.01
C TYR A 351 22.78 -45.47 3.94
N LYS A 352 22.67 -46.80 3.86
CA LYS A 352 21.38 -47.49 3.79
C LYS A 352 20.55 -47.28 5.06
N THR A 353 21.13 -47.51 6.23
CA THR A 353 20.46 -47.27 7.52
C THR A 353 19.97 -45.83 7.63
N TYR A 354 20.76 -44.88 7.14
CA TYR A 354 20.40 -43.47 7.13
C TYR A 354 19.28 -43.13 6.15
N SER A 355 19.31 -43.68 4.93
CA SER A 355 18.27 -43.49 3.93
C SER A 355 16.91 -44.01 4.41
N ASP A 356 16.91 -45.16 5.09
CA ASP A 356 15.68 -45.79 5.59
C ASP A 356 15.09 -45.03 6.79
N THR A 357 15.93 -44.45 7.66
CA THR A 357 15.48 -43.66 8.83
C THR A 357 15.07 -42.22 8.51
N THR A 358 15.58 -41.64 7.42
CA THR A 358 15.29 -40.26 7.00
C THR A 358 14.21 -40.17 5.90
N SER A 359 13.97 -41.29 5.20
CA SER A 359 12.86 -41.67 4.30
C SER A 359 12.11 -40.60 3.47
N ASN A 360 11.96 -40.92 2.17
CA ASN A 360 11.11 -40.31 1.13
C ASN A 360 9.70 -39.84 1.55
N LEU A 361 9.16 -40.32 2.67
CA LEU A 361 7.88 -39.88 3.24
C LEU A 361 7.92 -38.37 3.59
N ARG A 362 8.99 -37.90 4.24
CA ARG A 362 9.14 -36.48 4.60
C ARG A 362 9.30 -35.57 3.37
N GLU A 363 9.92 -36.10 2.33
CA GLU A 363 10.05 -35.40 1.04
C GLU A 363 8.74 -35.36 0.24
N ARG A 364 7.83 -36.33 0.45
CA ARG A 364 6.45 -36.27 -0.06
C ARG A 364 5.62 -35.26 0.73
N GLU A 365 5.65 -35.31 2.06
CA GLU A 365 4.94 -34.35 2.93
C GLU A 365 5.38 -32.91 2.65
N PHE A 366 6.67 -32.67 2.41
CA PHE A 366 7.17 -31.36 2.01
C PHE A 366 6.62 -30.91 0.64
N ARG A 367 6.63 -31.80 -0.37
CA ARG A 367 6.07 -31.49 -1.69
C ARG A 367 4.59 -31.16 -1.63
N GLU A 368 3.82 -31.96 -0.90
CA GLU A 368 2.39 -31.71 -0.67
C GLU A 368 2.14 -30.36 0.02
N LEU A 369 2.95 -30.00 1.02
CA LEU A 369 2.85 -28.71 1.70
C LEU A 369 3.10 -27.53 0.74
N ILE A 370 4.13 -27.61 -0.10
CA ILE A 370 4.44 -26.56 -1.08
C ILE A 370 3.31 -26.44 -2.11
N GLU A 371 2.81 -27.57 -2.63
CA GLU A 371 1.69 -27.57 -3.57
C GLU A 371 0.42 -26.96 -2.96
N GLN A 372 0.09 -27.30 -1.70
CA GLN A 372 -1.03 -26.70 -0.99
C GLN A 372 -0.87 -25.19 -0.81
N ARG A 373 0.35 -24.73 -0.54
CA ARG A 373 0.63 -23.30 -0.34
C ARG A 373 0.53 -22.52 -1.64
N GLU A 374 1.06 -23.06 -2.73
CA GLU A 374 0.90 -22.49 -4.07
C GLU A 374 -0.57 -22.44 -4.48
N ALA A 375 -1.34 -23.50 -4.19
CA ALA A 375 -2.78 -23.50 -4.40
C ALA A 375 -3.49 -22.39 -3.61
N SER A 376 -3.12 -22.19 -2.34
CA SER A 376 -3.66 -21.11 -1.50
C SER A 376 -3.29 -19.72 -2.00
N GLU A 377 -2.06 -19.51 -2.48
CA GLU A 377 -1.64 -18.22 -3.04
C GLU A 377 -2.39 -17.91 -4.35
N VAL A 378 -2.57 -18.91 -5.21
CA VAL A 378 -3.36 -18.79 -6.44
C VAL A 378 -4.82 -18.46 -6.10
N GLU A 379 -5.41 -19.11 -5.11
CA GLU A 379 -6.77 -18.83 -4.63
C GLU A 379 -6.90 -17.38 -4.13
N ARG A 380 -5.94 -16.91 -3.32
CA ARG A 380 -5.88 -15.51 -2.86
C ARG A 380 -5.77 -14.53 -4.02
N MET A 381 -4.96 -14.84 -5.02
CA MET A 381 -4.83 -14.01 -6.23
C MET A 381 -6.13 -13.97 -7.04
N MET A 382 -6.83 -15.09 -7.17
CA MET A 382 -8.15 -15.14 -7.82
C MET A 382 -9.16 -14.29 -7.04
N LEU A 383 -9.23 -14.44 -5.72
CA LEU A 383 -10.12 -13.64 -4.87
C LEU A 383 -9.83 -12.14 -4.97
N ALA A 384 -8.54 -11.76 -4.98
CA ALA A 384 -8.13 -10.37 -5.15
C ALA A 384 -8.54 -9.82 -6.52
N ARG A 385 -8.36 -10.59 -7.59
CA ARG A 385 -8.83 -10.23 -8.94
C ARG A 385 -10.34 -10.11 -9.00
N GLU A 386 -11.09 -11.00 -8.36
CA GLU A 386 -12.55 -10.92 -8.28
C GLU A 386 -13.00 -9.65 -7.54
N LEU A 387 -12.37 -9.32 -6.42
CA LEU A 387 -12.64 -8.08 -5.68
C LEU A 387 -12.35 -6.85 -6.53
N GLU A 388 -11.25 -6.85 -7.26
CA GLU A 388 -10.88 -5.76 -8.18
C GLU A 388 -11.89 -5.63 -9.33
N GLN A 389 -12.29 -6.74 -9.94
CA GLN A 389 -13.35 -6.77 -10.95
C GLN A 389 -14.67 -6.25 -10.40
N ARG A 390 -15.06 -6.63 -9.17
CA ARG A 390 -16.26 -6.10 -8.51
C ARG A 390 -16.17 -4.59 -8.29
N LYS A 391 -15.03 -4.07 -7.81
CA LYS A 391 -14.79 -2.63 -7.65
C LYS A 391 -14.86 -1.89 -8.99
N ASN A 392 -14.25 -2.43 -10.04
CA ASN A 392 -14.27 -1.83 -11.38
C ASN A 392 -15.68 -1.84 -11.99
N ARG A 393 -16.45 -2.92 -11.79
CA ARG A 393 -17.86 -2.99 -12.18
C ARG A 393 -18.71 -1.96 -11.45
N GLN A 394 -18.52 -1.78 -10.13
CA GLN A 394 -19.21 -0.76 -9.35
C GLN A 394 -18.85 0.67 -9.85
N ARG A 395 -17.58 0.94 -10.12
CA ARG A 395 -17.15 2.23 -10.69
C ARG A 395 -17.80 2.51 -12.05
N LEU A 396 -17.83 1.51 -12.94
CA LEU A 396 -18.49 1.64 -14.24
C LEU A 396 -19.98 1.94 -14.10
N LEU A 397 -20.69 1.22 -13.22
CA LEU A 397 -22.11 1.47 -12.95
C LEU A 397 -22.36 2.87 -12.40
N LEU A 398 -21.51 3.36 -11.50
CA LEU A 398 -21.59 4.74 -11.01
C LEU A 398 -21.40 5.76 -12.13
N LEU A 399 -20.40 5.58 -12.99
CA LEU A 399 -20.16 6.46 -14.14
C LEU A 399 -21.33 6.46 -15.14
N LEU A 400 -21.93 5.30 -15.41
CA LEU A 400 -23.13 5.18 -16.25
C LEU A 400 -24.34 5.86 -15.62
N SER A 401 -24.55 5.70 -14.30
CA SER A 401 -25.66 6.38 -13.61
C SER A 401 -25.51 7.90 -13.63
N LEU A 402 -24.27 8.41 -13.50
CA LEU A 402 -23.96 9.83 -13.58
C LEU A 402 -24.19 10.38 -14.99
N SER A 403 -23.76 9.66 -16.03
CA SER A 403 -23.95 10.09 -17.42
C SER A 403 -25.43 10.13 -17.81
N ILE A 404 -26.22 9.15 -17.36
CA ILE A 404 -27.69 9.16 -17.50
C ILE A 404 -28.30 10.36 -16.76
N GLY A 405 -27.83 10.66 -15.55
CA GLY A 405 -28.28 11.83 -14.80
C GLY A 405 -28.00 13.15 -15.52
N VAL A 406 -26.79 13.35 -16.05
CA VAL A 406 -26.39 14.57 -16.78
C VAL A 406 -27.16 14.74 -18.08
N THR A 407 -27.35 13.66 -18.84
CA THR A 407 -28.13 13.67 -20.08
C THR A 407 -29.60 13.96 -19.81
N GLY A 408 -30.20 13.32 -18.79
CA GLY A 408 -31.57 13.58 -18.36
C GLY A 408 -31.77 15.02 -17.90
N PHE A 409 -30.83 15.57 -17.13
CA PHE A 409 -30.87 16.96 -16.68
C PHE A 409 -30.75 17.96 -17.84
N SER A 410 -29.84 17.70 -18.78
CA SER A 410 -29.67 18.52 -19.99
C SER A 410 -30.92 18.49 -20.87
N PHE A 411 -31.56 17.33 -21.01
CA PHE A 411 -32.84 17.18 -21.72
C PHE A 411 -33.97 17.97 -21.04
N LEU A 412 -34.07 17.90 -19.70
CA LEU A 412 -35.04 18.67 -18.93
C LEU A 412 -34.83 20.19 -19.10
N LEU A 413 -33.59 20.65 -19.02
CA LEU A 413 -33.21 22.05 -19.30
C LEU A 413 -33.62 22.47 -20.72
N GLY A 414 -33.35 21.62 -21.72
CA GLY A 414 -33.78 21.84 -23.10
C GLY A 414 -35.30 21.95 -23.24
N LEU A 415 -36.06 21.09 -22.55
CA LEU A 415 -37.52 21.15 -22.52
C LEU A 415 -38.05 22.43 -21.85
N LEU A 416 -37.46 22.83 -20.73
CA LEU A 416 -37.81 24.07 -20.04
C LEU A 416 -37.51 25.29 -20.92
N TYR A 417 -36.35 25.32 -21.56
CA TYR A 417 -35.96 26.35 -22.52
C TYR A 417 -36.93 26.41 -23.71
N TYR A 418 -37.30 25.26 -24.29
CA TYR A 418 -38.27 25.19 -25.38
C TYR A 418 -39.66 25.70 -24.95
N ARG A 419 -40.16 25.28 -23.79
CA ARG A 419 -41.44 25.75 -23.22
C ARG A 419 -41.41 27.26 -22.99
N GLN A 420 -40.33 27.75 -22.40
CA GLN A 420 -40.13 29.16 -22.11
C GLN A 420 -40.10 29.99 -23.40
N ARG A 421 -39.33 29.58 -24.42
CA ARG A 421 -39.26 30.25 -25.73
C ARG A 421 -40.63 30.29 -26.43
N LYS A 422 -41.40 29.20 -26.36
CA LYS A 422 -42.78 29.15 -26.91
C LYS A 422 -43.72 30.13 -26.19
N MET A 423 -43.62 30.26 -24.87
CA MET A 423 -44.40 31.23 -24.09
C MET A 423 -44.00 32.67 -24.40
N TYR A 424 -42.71 32.97 -24.50
CA TYR A 424 -42.23 34.29 -24.91
C TYR A 424 -42.68 34.64 -26.33
N GLY A 425 -42.65 33.71 -27.27
CA GLY A 425 -43.19 33.93 -28.62
C GLY A 425 -44.69 34.29 -28.63
N LYS A 426 -45.49 33.64 -27.76
CA LYS A 426 -46.91 34.00 -27.58
C LYS A 426 -47.08 35.38 -26.94
N LEU A 427 -46.25 35.72 -25.96
CA LEU A 427 -46.28 37.02 -25.28
C LEU A 427 -45.92 38.16 -26.24
N VAL A 428 -44.86 37.98 -27.05
CA VAL A 428 -44.46 38.96 -28.08
C VAL A 428 -45.55 39.16 -29.11
N LYS A 429 -46.20 38.08 -29.58
CA LYS A 429 -47.36 38.21 -30.49
C LYS A 429 -48.52 38.98 -29.86
N LYS A 430 -48.90 38.65 -28.62
CA LYS A 430 -49.93 39.41 -27.89
C LYS A 430 -49.55 40.87 -27.67
N HIS A 431 -48.27 41.15 -27.42
CA HIS A 431 -47.80 42.52 -27.24
C HIS A 431 -47.81 43.30 -28.56
N GLN A 432 -47.43 42.66 -29.68
CA GLN A 432 -47.59 43.25 -31.02
C GLN A 432 -49.06 43.49 -31.38
N GLU A 433 -49.95 42.54 -31.09
CA GLU A 433 -51.40 42.72 -31.25
C GLU A 433 -51.90 43.88 -30.37
N TYR A 434 -51.49 43.95 -29.10
CA TYR A 434 -51.83 45.04 -28.19
C TYR A 434 -51.32 46.40 -28.68
N LEU A 435 -50.07 46.49 -29.16
CA LEU A 435 -49.51 47.70 -29.75
C LEU A 435 -50.24 48.10 -31.03
N SER A 436 -50.58 47.15 -31.90
CA SER A 436 -51.39 47.43 -33.09
C SER A 436 -52.81 47.91 -32.74
N LEU A 437 -53.41 47.39 -31.66
CA LEU A 437 -54.70 47.85 -31.13
C LEU A 437 -54.59 49.23 -30.49
N LEU A 438 -53.46 49.57 -29.86
CA LEU A 438 -53.19 50.91 -29.35
C LEU A 438 -52.95 51.90 -30.49
N GLU A 439 -52.28 51.52 -31.56
CA GLU A 439 -52.13 52.34 -32.78
C GLU A 439 -53.48 52.53 -33.49
N LEU A 440 -54.31 51.47 -33.57
CA LEU A 440 -55.68 51.55 -34.10
C LEU A 440 -56.60 52.42 -33.22
N LYS A 441 -56.52 52.31 -31.88
CA LYS A 441 -57.29 53.15 -30.94
C LYS A 441 -56.77 54.59 -30.87
N SER A 442 -55.48 54.82 -31.09
CA SER A 442 -54.91 56.16 -31.24
C SER A 442 -55.34 56.83 -32.55
N ASN A 443 -55.71 56.04 -33.57
CA ASN A 443 -56.12 56.53 -34.89
C ASN A 443 -57.64 56.45 -35.15
N CYS A 444 -58.45 56.01 -34.17
CA CYS A 444 -59.90 55.90 -34.30
C CYS A 444 -60.61 56.52 -33.08
N ASN A 445 -61.00 57.78 -33.24
CA ASN A 445 -62.22 58.41 -32.72
C ASN A 445 -62.31 58.67 -31.20
N THR A 446 -62.48 59.92 -30.72
CA THR A 446 -63.58 60.89 -30.98
C THR A 446 -64.96 60.26 -31.05
N SER A 447 -65.64 60.09 -29.91
CA SER A 447 -67.04 60.52 -29.64
C SER A 447 -67.78 59.67 -28.59
N ALA A 448 -68.49 60.41 -27.74
CA ALA A 448 -69.76 60.12 -27.06
C ALA A 448 -69.87 59.02 -25.98
N GLY A 449 -70.44 59.42 -24.83
CA GLY A 449 -71.29 58.54 -24.01
C GLY A 449 -71.10 58.62 -22.48
N GLY A 450 -71.74 59.63 -21.88
CA GLY A 450 -72.33 59.70 -20.52
C GLY A 450 -71.80 58.88 -19.33
N ASP A 451 -71.38 59.60 -18.28
CA ASP A 451 -72.11 59.64 -17.01
C ASP A 451 -71.60 60.82 -16.15
N GLU A 452 -72.49 61.70 -15.68
CA GLU A 452 -72.21 63.06 -15.14
C GLU A 452 -71.54 63.12 -13.74
N HIS A 453 -70.77 62.11 -13.37
CA HIS A 453 -69.68 62.23 -12.39
C HIS A 453 -68.30 61.93 -13.02
N SER A 454 -68.29 61.78 -14.35
CA SER A 454 -67.14 61.44 -15.21
C SER A 454 -66.54 62.68 -15.88
N ASP A 455 -67.31 63.74 -16.20
CA ASP A 455 -66.78 64.83 -17.04
C ASP A 455 -65.73 65.72 -16.35
N THR A 456 -65.86 66.00 -15.06
CA THR A 456 -64.84 66.74 -14.31
C THR A 456 -63.57 65.90 -14.11
N ASP A 457 -63.74 64.61 -13.82
CA ASP A 457 -62.62 63.67 -13.73
C ASP A 457 -61.98 63.44 -15.12
N ARG A 458 -62.74 63.58 -16.22
CA ARG A 458 -62.28 63.45 -17.61
C ARG A 458 -61.45 64.65 -18.04
N GLU A 459 -61.89 65.87 -17.72
CA GLU A 459 -61.12 67.08 -17.95
C GLU A 459 -59.82 67.07 -17.12
N LEU A 460 -59.91 66.67 -15.85
CA LEU A 460 -58.76 66.49 -14.98
C LEU A 460 -57.79 65.44 -15.52
N PHE A 461 -58.31 64.30 -16.00
CA PHE A 461 -57.49 63.27 -16.64
C PHE A 461 -56.85 63.77 -17.94
N GLY A 462 -57.55 64.61 -18.73
CA GLY A 462 -56.99 65.26 -19.92
C GLY A 462 -55.80 66.17 -19.58
N LYS A 463 -55.88 66.95 -18.48
CA LYS A 463 -54.76 67.77 -17.98
C LYS A 463 -53.60 66.89 -17.50
N ILE A 464 -53.88 65.82 -16.77
CA ILE A 464 -52.87 64.83 -16.34
C ILE A 464 -52.20 64.19 -17.56
N GLU A 465 -52.96 63.81 -18.59
CA GLU A 465 -52.43 63.21 -19.80
C GLU A 465 -51.53 64.18 -20.57
N HIS A 466 -51.90 65.46 -20.66
CA HIS A 466 -51.07 66.50 -21.26
C HIS A 466 -49.71 66.62 -20.56
N LEU A 467 -49.72 66.77 -19.23
CA LEU A 467 -48.49 66.84 -18.43
C LEU A 467 -47.60 65.60 -18.60
N MET A 468 -48.21 64.42 -18.70
CA MET A 468 -47.48 63.16 -18.88
C MET A 468 -46.90 63.00 -20.30
N ARG A 469 -47.68 63.31 -21.36
CA ARG A 469 -47.26 63.06 -22.75
C ARG A 469 -46.44 64.19 -23.36
N VAL A 470 -46.84 65.43 -23.11
CA VAL A 470 -46.25 66.63 -23.70
C VAL A 470 -45.09 67.11 -22.83
N ASP A 471 -45.37 67.40 -21.56
CA ASP A 471 -44.37 67.98 -20.64
C ASP A 471 -43.42 66.95 -20.04
N ARG A 472 -43.72 65.65 -20.20
CA ARG A 472 -42.91 64.51 -19.73
C ARG A 472 -42.54 64.59 -18.25
N ILE A 473 -43.47 65.06 -17.41
CA ILE A 473 -43.26 65.19 -15.97
C ILE A 473 -42.92 63.87 -15.28
N TYR A 474 -43.22 62.73 -15.92
CA TYR A 474 -42.85 61.40 -15.43
C TYR A 474 -41.35 61.24 -15.18
N ARG A 475 -40.47 62.05 -15.78
CA ARG A 475 -39.03 62.04 -15.51
C ARG A 475 -38.64 62.60 -14.14
N MET A 476 -39.56 63.25 -13.42
CA MET A 476 -39.29 63.81 -12.10
C MET A 476 -39.23 62.71 -11.01
N LYS A 477 -38.11 62.63 -10.30
CA LYS A 477 -37.85 61.60 -9.27
C LYS A 477 -38.79 61.65 -8.06
N ASN A 478 -39.28 62.83 -7.74
CA ASN A 478 -40.18 63.12 -6.62
C ASN A 478 -41.63 63.33 -7.05
N LEU A 479 -42.02 62.85 -8.24
CA LEU A 479 -43.41 62.97 -8.70
C LEU A 479 -44.32 62.07 -7.84
N THR A 480 -45.00 62.68 -6.88
CA THR A 480 -46.05 62.04 -6.08
C THR A 480 -47.42 62.51 -6.52
N LEU A 481 -48.45 61.88 -5.97
CA LEU A 481 -49.84 62.21 -6.28
C LEU A 481 -50.23 63.60 -5.74
N GLU A 482 -49.56 64.05 -4.68
CA GLU A 482 -49.64 65.41 -4.16
C GLU A 482 -49.03 66.43 -5.15
N VAL A 483 -47.81 66.17 -5.65
CA VAL A 483 -47.17 67.05 -6.65
C VAL A 483 -48.00 67.14 -7.93
N LEU A 484 -48.60 66.03 -8.36
CA LEU A 484 -49.51 66.01 -9.50
C LEU A 484 -50.79 66.82 -9.24
N ALA A 485 -51.33 66.75 -8.02
CA ALA A 485 -52.51 67.51 -7.62
C ALA A 485 -52.23 69.02 -7.63
N ASP A 486 -51.05 69.44 -7.15
CA ASP A 486 -50.62 70.84 -7.18
C ASP A 486 -50.46 71.34 -8.64
N MET A 487 -49.86 70.55 -9.52
CA MET A 487 -49.67 70.90 -10.95
C MET A 487 -50.97 70.95 -11.76
N THR A 488 -52.04 70.31 -11.26
CA THR A 488 -53.35 70.26 -11.92
C THR A 488 -54.39 71.11 -11.22
N GLU A 489 -53.98 71.88 -10.20
CA GLU A 489 -54.84 72.71 -9.34
C GLU A 489 -56.03 71.92 -8.77
N SER A 490 -55.78 70.67 -8.35
CA SER A 490 -56.79 69.74 -7.85
C SER A 490 -56.37 69.12 -6.51
N ASN A 491 -57.04 68.05 -6.07
CA ASN A 491 -56.64 67.31 -4.88
C ASN A 491 -56.27 65.85 -5.19
N ARG A 492 -55.48 65.25 -4.29
CA ARG A 492 -54.98 63.88 -4.39
C ARG A 492 -56.09 62.85 -4.66
N THR A 493 -57.24 63.00 -4.02
CA THR A 493 -58.36 62.06 -4.16
C THR A 493 -58.95 62.11 -5.56
N TYR A 494 -59.14 63.30 -6.14
CA TYR A 494 -59.64 63.47 -7.51
C TYR A 494 -58.62 63.01 -8.55
N CYS A 495 -57.32 63.36 -8.42
CA CYS A 495 -56.29 62.87 -9.34
C CYS A 495 -56.20 61.34 -9.32
N SER A 496 -56.23 60.72 -8.13
CA SER A 496 -56.19 59.27 -8.02
C SER A 496 -57.45 58.62 -8.57
N ARG A 497 -58.62 59.23 -8.34
CA ARG A 497 -59.90 58.73 -8.87
C ARG A 497 -59.91 58.83 -10.39
N ALA A 498 -59.58 59.99 -10.96
CA ALA A 498 -59.49 60.20 -12.40
C ALA A 498 -58.54 59.20 -13.08
N ILE A 499 -57.33 59.01 -12.56
CA ILE A 499 -56.39 58.03 -13.12
C ILE A 499 -56.92 56.60 -13.00
N ASN A 500 -57.49 56.23 -11.85
CA ASN A 500 -58.07 54.89 -11.67
C ASN A 500 -59.26 54.65 -12.61
N THR A 501 -60.12 55.65 -12.81
CA THR A 501 -61.31 55.56 -13.66
C THR A 501 -60.95 55.50 -15.14
N PHE A 502 -60.06 56.36 -15.64
CA PHE A 502 -59.78 56.49 -17.07
C PHE A 502 -58.58 55.64 -17.54
N ALA A 503 -57.58 55.41 -16.70
CA ALA A 503 -56.45 54.54 -17.04
C ALA A 503 -56.61 53.11 -16.48
N GLY A 504 -57.61 52.86 -15.63
CA GLY A 504 -57.86 51.54 -15.05
C GLY A 504 -56.75 51.04 -14.12
N MET A 505 -55.88 51.93 -13.64
CA MET A 505 -54.69 51.57 -12.86
C MET A 505 -54.33 52.62 -11.82
N SER A 506 -53.65 52.20 -10.74
CA SER A 506 -53.14 53.13 -9.72
C SER A 506 -52.14 54.12 -10.31
N PHE A 507 -52.05 55.34 -9.76
CA PHE A 507 -51.09 56.36 -10.17
C PHE A 507 -49.64 55.85 -10.31
N ASN A 508 -49.13 55.05 -9.37
CA ASN A 508 -47.76 54.53 -9.47
C ASN A 508 -47.58 53.62 -10.70
N ARG A 509 -48.58 52.79 -11.02
CA ARG A 509 -48.57 51.95 -12.23
C ARG A 509 -48.73 52.79 -13.50
N TYR A 510 -49.57 53.81 -13.44
CA TYR A 510 -49.74 54.78 -14.54
C TYR A 510 -48.43 55.48 -14.86
N LEU A 511 -47.75 55.99 -13.83
CA LEU A 511 -46.43 56.61 -13.92
C LEU A 511 -45.37 55.64 -14.46
N ASP A 512 -45.32 54.41 -13.92
CA ASP A 512 -44.40 53.38 -14.40
C ASP A 512 -44.64 53.05 -15.89
N THR A 513 -45.88 53.10 -16.39
CA THR A 513 -46.17 52.83 -17.81
C THR A 513 -45.44 53.82 -18.74
N PHE A 514 -45.43 55.11 -18.42
CA PHE A 514 -44.69 56.10 -19.21
C PHE A 514 -43.17 55.95 -19.07
N ARG A 515 -42.68 55.75 -17.84
CA ARG A 515 -41.25 55.58 -17.58
C ARG A 515 -40.67 54.35 -18.26
N ILE A 516 -41.37 53.21 -18.19
CA ILE A 516 -40.92 51.97 -18.81
C ILE A 516 -41.07 52.01 -20.32
N ALA A 517 -42.10 52.66 -20.87
CA ALA A 517 -42.22 52.87 -22.32
C ALA A 517 -41.04 53.69 -22.88
N GLU A 518 -40.64 54.77 -22.20
CA GLU A 518 -39.46 55.54 -22.60
C GLU A 518 -38.16 54.74 -22.41
N ALA A 519 -38.02 54.01 -21.30
CA ALA A 519 -36.86 53.14 -21.09
C ALA A 519 -36.71 52.08 -22.19
N THR A 520 -37.84 51.49 -22.61
CA THR A 520 -37.88 50.48 -23.68
C THR A 520 -37.41 51.06 -25.01
N ARG A 521 -37.85 52.28 -25.34
CA ARG A 521 -37.40 53.02 -26.53
C ARG A 521 -35.90 53.35 -26.47
N LEU A 522 -35.40 53.84 -25.32
CA LEU A 522 -33.99 54.20 -25.14
C LEU A 522 -33.06 52.98 -25.18
N ILE A 523 -33.49 51.82 -24.67
CA ILE A 523 -32.73 50.57 -24.73
C ILE A 523 -32.71 49.99 -26.16
N ALA A 524 -33.76 50.25 -26.95
CA ALA A 524 -33.86 49.76 -28.33
C ALA A 524 -33.02 50.57 -29.34
N ASP A 525 -32.56 51.77 -28.99
CA ASP A 525 -31.71 52.60 -29.84
C ASP A 525 -30.24 52.12 -29.82
N ARG A 526 -29.64 51.88 -31.00
CA ARG A 526 -28.32 51.24 -31.13
C ARG A 526 -27.16 52.15 -30.68
N GLY A 527 -27.34 53.47 -30.69
CA GLY A 527 -26.31 54.42 -30.26
C GLY A 527 -26.18 54.59 -28.74
N SER A 528 -27.08 53.99 -27.96
CA SER A 528 -27.11 54.16 -26.50
C SER A 528 -26.47 52.98 -25.78
N ASP A 529 -25.21 53.12 -25.36
CA ASP A 529 -24.56 52.26 -24.36
C ASP A 529 -24.74 52.80 -22.93
N MET A 530 -25.80 53.59 -22.71
CA MET A 530 -26.09 54.20 -21.42
C MET A 530 -26.15 53.15 -20.31
N LEU A 531 -25.51 53.42 -19.18
CA LEU A 531 -25.54 52.57 -18.01
C LEU A 531 -26.98 52.52 -17.46
N PHE A 532 -27.46 51.35 -16.99
CA PHE A 532 -28.81 51.24 -16.42
C PHE A 532 -29.03 52.17 -15.22
N LYS A 533 -27.96 52.59 -14.55
CA LYS A 533 -28.00 53.65 -13.53
C LYS A 533 -28.40 55.01 -14.10
N GLN A 534 -27.74 55.44 -15.16
CA GLN A 534 -28.05 56.69 -15.84
C GLN A 534 -29.45 56.64 -16.45
N LEU A 535 -29.82 55.52 -17.10
CA LEU A 535 -31.16 55.36 -17.66
C LEU A 535 -32.25 55.44 -16.59
N ALA A 536 -32.05 54.78 -15.44
CA ALA A 536 -32.99 54.84 -14.33
C ALA A 536 -33.12 56.27 -13.77
N ASP A 537 -31.99 56.99 -13.68
CA ASP A 537 -31.96 58.38 -13.23
C ASP A 537 -32.72 59.31 -14.20
N ASP A 538 -32.54 59.17 -15.51
CA ASP A 538 -33.12 60.04 -16.55
C ASP A 538 -34.63 59.88 -16.71
N ILE A 539 -35.16 58.68 -16.46
CA ILE A 539 -36.61 58.40 -16.53
C ILE A 539 -37.29 58.57 -15.16
N GLY A 540 -36.59 59.08 -14.14
CA GLY A 540 -37.18 59.49 -12.87
C GLY A 540 -37.26 58.41 -11.78
N TYR A 541 -36.45 57.35 -11.83
CA TYR A 541 -36.31 56.40 -10.72
C TYR A 541 -35.19 56.80 -9.76
N ASN A 542 -35.41 56.55 -8.47
CA ASN A 542 -34.41 56.81 -7.42
C ASN A 542 -33.34 55.71 -7.30
N SER A 543 -33.57 54.54 -7.89
CA SER A 543 -32.63 53.42 -7.84
C SER A 543 -32.84 52.46 -9.01
N VAL A 544 -31.72 51.93 -9.52
CA VAL A 544 -31.69 50.88 -10.54
C VAL A 544 -32.47 49.64 -10.11
N THR A 545 -32.48 49.32 -8.82
CA THR A 545 -33.21 48.16 -8.30
C THR A 545 -34.71 48.34 -8.42
N VAL A 546 -35.21 49.56 -8.14
CA VAL A 546 -36.63 49.89 -8.26
C VAL A 546 -37.02 49.92 -9.74
N PHE A 547 -36.23 50.58 -10.57
CA PHE A 547 -36.39 50.58 -12.03
C PHE A 547 -36.41 49.15 -12.59
N SER A 548 -35.44 48.31 -12.24
CA SER A 548 -35.33 46.95 -12.80
C SER A 548 -36.50 46.07 -12.41
N LYS A 549 -37.03 46.22 -11.18
CA LYS A 549 -38.24 45.52 -10.73
C LYS A 549 -39.48 46.03 -11.47
N ALA A 550 -39.63 47.34 -11.63
CA ALA A 550 -40.74 47.92 -12.39
C ALA A 550 -40.68 47.48 -13.87
N PHE A 551 -39.50 47.58 -14.51
CA PHE A 551 -39.28 47.14 -15.88
C PHE A 551 -39.57 45.65 -16.06
N GLN A 552 -39.12 44.80 -15.15
CA GLN A 552 -39.42 43.36 -15.20
C GLN A 552 -40.90 43.06 -14.98
N ARG A 553 -41.58 43.82 -14.14
CA ARG A 553 -43.02 43.68 -13.91
C ARG A 553 -43.82 44.04 -15.16
N GLU A 554 -43.48 45.14 -15.82
CA GLU A 554 -44.24 45.61 -17.00
C GLU A 554 -43.85 44.88 -18.30
N THR A 555 -42.58 44.51 -18.48
CA THR A 555 -42.09 43.87 -19.73
C THR A 555 -41.90 42.35 -19.63
N GLY A 556 -41.93 41.78 -18.42
CA GLY A 556 -41.71 40.36 -18.15
C GLY A 556 -40.24 39.92 -18.15
N CYS A 557 -39.27 40.81 -18.38
CA CYS A 557 -37.84 40.49 -18.34
C CYS A 557 -37.02 41.67 -17.80
N THR A 558 -35.78 41.42 -17.36
CA THR A 558 -34.94 42.50 -16.81
C THR A 558 -34.40 43.39 -17.94
N PRO A 559 -34.08 44.67 -17.66
CA PRO A 559 -33.53 45.60 -18.67
C PRO A 559 -32.29 45.06 -19.39
N SER A 560 -31.44 44.30 -18.70
CA SER A 560 -30.23 43.69 -19.27
C SER A 560 -30.54 42.57 -20.25
N ILE A 561 -31.52 41.72 -19.94
CA ILE A 561 -31.99 40.67 -20.85
C ILE A 561 -32.65 41.33 -22.06
N TYR A 562 -33.52 42.32 -21.84
CA TYR A 562 -34.18 43.05 -22.91
C TYR A 562 -33.19 43.71 -23.89
N ARG A 563 -32.14 44.39 -23.38
CA ARG A 563 -31.08 44.99 -24.22
C ARG A 563 -30.37 43.95 -25.09
N LYS A 564 -30.06 42.77 -24.52
CA LYS A 564 -29.37 41.70 -25.23
C LYS A 564 -30.24 41.13 -26.35
N GLU A 565 -31.51 40.86 -26.06
CA GLU A 565 -32.46 40.30 -27.03
C GLU A 565 -32.77 41.27 -28.18
N VAL A 566 -32.97 42.57 -27.91
CA VAL A 566 -33.23 43.57 -28.96
C VAL A 566 -32.01 43.75 -29.88
N ARG A 567 -30.80 43.72 -29.32
CA ARG A 567 -29.56 43.78 -30.12
C ARG A 567 -29.34 42.50 -30.93
N GLY A 568 -29.67 41.32 -30.38
CA GLY A 568 -29.58 40.03 -31.06
C GLY A 568 -30.61 39.85 -32.19
N TYR A 569 -31.86 40.30 -32.00
CA TYR A 569 -32.95 40.08 -32.97
C TYR A 569 -32.81 40.89 -34.29
N LYS A 570 -32.11 42.03 -34.29
CA LYS A 570 -31.80 42.81 -35.51
C LYS A 570 -30.42 42.47 -36.11
N SER A 571 -29.72 41.46 -35.60
CA SER A 571 -28.45 40.96 -36.16
C SER A 571 -28.65 39.76 -37.11
N ASP A 572 -29.83 39.13 -37.07
CA ASP A 572 -30.22 37.96 -37.87
C ASP A 572 -31.23 38.31 -38.99
N LYS A 573 -31.22 39.56 -39.49
CA LYS A 573 -31.94 39.97 -40.70
C LYS A 573 -31.03 40.74 -41.64
#